data_AF-A0A133VRJ5-F1
#
_entry.id   AF-A0A133VRJ5-F1
#
_cell.length_a   1.000
_cell.length_b   1.000
_cell.length_c   1.000
_cell.angle_alpha   90.00
_cell.angle_beta   90.00
_cell.angle_gamma   90.00
#
_symmetry.space_group_name_H-M   'P 1'
#
loop_
_entity.id
_entity.type
_entity.pdbx_description
1 polymer ?
#
loop_
_entity_poly.entity_id
_entity_poly.type
_entity_poly.pdbx_seq_one_letter_code
_entity_poly.pdbx_strand_id
1 'polypeptide(L)'
;NAFLATQGTGGTITGVGRYLKEKNPSVKLYAGEPKEAPMLSKREWGAHRIEGIGDGFVPRNLDLSQLTGIFVTSSDEAIEMAKRLASEEGIFCGISSGSNVAGAIKLAKKHSELKTIVTMINDTGQRYYSTPLCGVEKELEIPEREHPMDEYTINELNKYQDDWEIIE
;
A
#
# COMPACT_ATOMS: atom_id res chain seq x y z
N ASN A 1 12.05 -3.33 -14.06
CA ASN A 1 11.42 -4.21 -13.05
C ASN A 1 11.01 -3.38 -11.87
N ALA A 2 9.89 -3.70 -11.25
CA ALA A 2 9.41 -3.03 -10.05
C ALA A 2 9.01 -4.03 -8.98
N PHE A 3 9.19 -3.64 -7.72
CA PHE A 3 8.56 -4.28 -6.58
C PHE A 3 7.65 -3.26 -5.89
N LEU A 4 6.44 -3.66 -5.55
CA LEU A 4 5.54 -2.82 -4.78
C LEU A 4 4.88 -3.58 -3.66
N ALA A 5 4.65 -2.89 -2.54
CA ALA A 5 3.91 -3.43 -1.42
C ALA A 5 3.26 -2.30 -0.63
N THR A 6 2.02 -2.53 -0.18
CA THR A 6 1.36 -1.72 0.82
C THR A 6 2.17 -1.69 2.11
N GLN A 7 2.09 -0.57 2.84
CA GLN A 7 2.88 -0.37 4.05
C GLN A 7 2.00 -0.30 5.32
N GLY A 8 2.29 -1.19 6.28
CA GLY A 8 1.90 -1.01 7.68
C GLY A 8 3.14 -0.58 8.46
N THR A 9 3.95 -1.53 8.90
CA THR A 9 5.24 -1.19 9.54
C THR A 9 6.32 -0.73 8.55
N GLY A 10 6.15 -0.93 7.25
CA GLY A 10 7.17 -0.64 6.22
C GLY A 10 8.30 -1.67 6.08
N GLY A 11 8.40 -2.65 6.98
CA GLY A 11 9.52 -3.61 7.00
C GLY A 11 9.67 -4.43 5.71
N THR A 12 8.56 -4.86 5.10
CA THR A 12 8.58 -5.68 3.87
C THR A 12 9.22 -4.92 2.71
N ILE A 13 8.73 -3.72 2.38
CA ILE A 13 9.25 -2.95 1.24
C ILE A 13 10.68 -2.49 1.48
N THR A 14 11.04 -2.12 2.71
CA THR A 14 12.41 -1.73 3.03
C THR A 14 13.38 -2.91 2.96
N GLY A 15 13.05 -4.05 3.56
CA GLY A 15 13.91 -5.23 3.55
C GLY A 15 14.11 -5.79 2.14
N VAL A 16 13.01 -6.01 1.41
CA VAL A 16 13.04 -6.48 0.01
C VAL A 16 13.75 -5.45 -0.87
N GLY A 17 13.43 -4.17 -0.70
CA GLY A 17 13.98 -3.08 -1.50
C GLY A 17 15.49 -2.96 -1.40
N ARG A 18 16.04 -3.01 -0.17
CA ARG A 18 17.49 -3.01 0.07
C ARG A 18 18.17 -4.18 -0.65
N TYR A 19 17.68 -5.40 -0.44
CA TYR A 19 18.24 -6.59 -1.07
C TYR A 19 18.16 -6.55 -2.60
N LEU A 20 17.01 -6.16 -3.17
CA LEU A 20 16.85 -6.07 -4.62
C LEU A 20 17.78 -5.03 -5.24
N LYS A 21 17.99 -3.89 -4.58
CA LYS A 21 18.91 -2.85 -5.06
C LYS A 21 20.38 -3.24 -4.95
N GLU A 22 20.77 -4.05 -3.97
CA GLU A 22 22.11 -4.67 -3.95
C GLU A 22 22.36 -5.53 -5.19
N LYS A 23 21.33 -6.21 -5.70
CA LYS A 23 21.42 -7.04 -6.92
C LYS A 23 21.25 -6.26 -8.20
N ASN A 24 20.36 -5.28 -8.21
CA ASN A 24 20.09 -4.43 -9.34
C ASN A 24 19.58 -3.05 -8.87
N PRO A 25 20.44 -2.01 -8.85
CA PRO A 25 20.08 -0.67 -8.42
C PRO A 25 18.96 0.00 -9.23
N SER A 26 18.66 -0.51 -10.44
CA SER A 26 17.59 0.03 -11.31
C SER A 26 16.18 -0.45 -10.93
N VAL A 27 16.03 -1.37 -9.98
CA VAL A 27 14.71 -1.83 -9.51
C VAL A 27 13.96 -0.66 -8.89
N LYS A 28 12.73 -0.45 -9.38
CA LYS A 28 11.82 0.56 -8.86
C LYS A 28 11.04 0.01 -7.67
N LEU A 29 10.84 0.84 -6.64
CA LEU A 29 10.14 0.47 -5.41
C LEU A 29 8.96 1.39 -5.17
N TYR A 30 7.75 0.83 -5.00
CA TYR A 30 6.55 1.63 -4.74
C TYR A 30 5.87 1.19 -3.44
N ALA A 31 5.72 2.13 -2.49
CA ALA A 31 4.96 1.89 -1.27
C ALA A 31 3.47 2.15 -1.53
N GLY A 32 2.60 1.32 -0.95
CA GLY A 32 1.15 1.46 -1.13
C GLY A 32 0.45 2.05 0.09
N GLU A 33 -0.54 2.91 -0.14
CA GLU A 33 -1.38 3.47 0.92
C GLU A 33 -2.87 3.60 0.50
N PRO A 34 -3.80 3.64 1.49
CA PRO A 34 -5.21 3.89 1.21
C PRO A 34 -5.46 5.31 0.70
N LYS A 35 -6.35 5.45 -0.29
CA LYS A 35 -6.80 6.76 -0.78
C LYS A 35 -7.47 7.59 0.31
N GLU A 36 -8.10 6.92 1.26
CA GLU A 36 -8.84 7.53 2.38
C GLU A 36 -7.93 7.91 3.55
N ALA A 37 -6.68 7.42 3.58
CA ALA A 37 -5.67 7.77 4.58
C ALA A 37 -4.27 7.99 3.93
N PRO A 38 -4.12 8.95 3.00
CA PRO A 38 -2.92 9.09 2.18
C PRO A 38 -1.80 9.88 2.88
N MET A 39 -1.21 9.29 3.91
CA MET A 39 -0.20 9.94 4.75
C MET A 39 1.08 10.28 3.97
N LEU A 40 1.56 9.37 3.11
CA LEU A 40 2.80 9.55 2.35
C LEU A 40 2.62 10.50 1.16
N SER A 41 1.51 10.40 0.43
CA SER A 41 1.30 11.21 -0.78
C SER A 41 0.66 12.58 -0.51
N LYS A 42 -0.18 12.71 0.52
CA LYS A 42 -0.94 13.95 0.79
C LYS A 42 -0.83 14.48 2.21
N ARG A 43 -0.15 13.77 3.13
CA ARG A 43 -0.06 14.15 4.55
C ARG A 43 -1.41 14.18 5.25
N GLU A 44 -2.34 13.34 4.79
CA GLU A 44 -3.70 13.26 5.29
C GLU A 44 -3.93 11.92 5.99
N TRP A 45 -4.84 11.92 6.96
CA TRP A 45 -5.29 10.74 7.67
C TRP A 45 -6.81 10.63 7.53
N GLY A 46 -7.30 9.40 7.52
CA GLY A 46 -8.73 9.12 7.54
C GLY A 46 -9.03 7.65 7.81
N ALA A 47 -10.31 7.33 7.82
CA ALA A 47 -10.77 5.96 8.01
C ALA A 47 -10.73 5.20 6.70
N HIS A 48 -10.21 3.97 6.72
CA HIS A 48 -10.16 3.08 5.57
C HIS A 48 -10.50 1.64 5.99
N ARG A 49 -10.76 0.78 5.00
CA ARG A 49 -11.13 -0.63 5.21
C ARG A 49 -10.08 -1.59 4.64
N ILE A 50 -8.81 -1.17 4.67
CA ILE A 50 -7.68 -1.99 4.21
C ILE A 50 -6.87 -2.39 5.45
N GLU A 51 -7.18 -3.52 6.06
CA GLU A 51 -6.57 -3.91 7.33
C GLU A 51 -5.07 -4.20 7.19
N GLY A 52 -4.30 -3.72 8.17
CA GLY A 52 -2.86 -3.97 8.32
C GLY A 52 -1.93 -2.92 7.69
N ILE A 53 -2.48 -1.83 7.16
CA ILE A 53 -1.73 -0.77 6.48
C ILE A 53 -2.25 0.62 6.89
N GLY A 54 -1.55 1.68 6.50
CA GLY A 54 -2.11 3.04 6.54
C GLY A 54 -2.24 3.63 7.94
N ASP A 55 -1.28 3.39 8.84
CA ASP A 55 -1.36 3.74 10.28
C ASP A 55 -1.29 5.26 10.61
N GLY A 56 -1.24 6.14 9.61
CA GLY A 56 -1.33 7.59 9.82
C GLY A 56 -0.04 8.30 10.24
N PHE A 57 1.10 7.65 10.07
CA PHE A 57 2.43 8.24 10.27
C PHE A 57 3.45 7.54 9.38
N VAL A 58 4.68 8.06 9.29
CA VAL A 58 5.79 7.35 8.62
C VAL A 58 6.41 6.36 9.62
N PRO A 59 6.34 5.03 9.38
CA PRO A 59 6.95 4.06 10.28
C PRO A 59 8.48 4.17 10.28
N ARG A 60 9.12 4.02 11.43
CA ARG A 60 10.60 4.05 11.53
C ARG A 60 11.30 2.93 10.75
N ASN A 61 10.58 1.84 10.46
CA ASN A 61 11.12 0.74 9.66
C ASN A 61 10.97 0.99 8.15
N LEU A 62 10.24 2.03 7.73
CA LEU A 62 10.08 2.40 6.34
C LEU A 62 11.21 3.35 5.89
N ASP A 63 12.12 2.83 5.09
CA ASP A 63 13.21 3.59 4.46
C ASP A 63 12.72 4.31 3.19
N LEU A 64 12.26 5.55 3.39
CA LEU A 64 11.73 6.42 2.34
C LEU A 64 12.74 6.76 1.24
N SER A 65 14.03 6.82 1.57
CA SER A 65 15.11 7.12 0.60
C SER A 65 15.21 6.11 -0.54
N GLN A 66 14.62 4.92 -0.35
CA GLN A 66 14.65 3.86 -1.33
C GLN A 66 13.48 3.90 -2.31
N LEU A 67 12.41 4.64 -2.00
CA LEU A 67 11.19 4.62 -2.79
C LEU A 67 11.36 5.38 -4.10
N THR A 68 10.81 4.81 -5.17
CA THR A 68 10.59 5.48 -6.45
C THR A 68 9.31 6.31 -6.42
N GLY A 69 8.30 5.81 -5.72
CA GLY A 69 7.00 6.44 -5.69
C GLY A 69 6.02 5.76 -4.74
N ILE A 70 4.79 6.24 -4.78
CA ILE A 70 3.66 5.75 -3.99
C ILE A 70 2.58 5.28 -4.95
N PHE A 71 1.94 4.15 -4.65
CA PHE A 71 0.69 3.77 -5.31
C PHE A 71 -0.47 3.90 -4.36
N VAL A 72 -1.60 4.36 -4.88
CA VAL A 72 -2.81 4.65 -4.10
C VAL A 72 -3.93 3.73 -4.56
N THR A 73 -4.65 3.16 -3.61
CA THR A 73 -5.87 2.39 -3.87
C THR A 73 -6.95 2.78 -2.89
N SER A 74 -8.20 2.89 -3.34
CA SER A 74 -9.31 2.97 -2.39
C SER A 74 -9.57 1.63 -1.73
N SER A 75 -10.27 1.64 -0.60
CA SER A 75 -10.75 0.42 0.04
C SER A 75 -11.64 -0.40 -0.90
N ASP A 76 -12.50 0.26 -1.68
CA ASP A 76 -13.38 -0.42 -2.64
C ASP A 76 -12.59 -1.11 -3.74
N GLU A 77 -11.57 -0.45 -4.30
CA GLU A 77 -10.69 -1.07 -5.30
C GLU A 77 -9.94 -2.28 -4.72
N ALA A 78 -9.45 -2.17 -3.48
CA ALA A 78 -8.73 -3.25 -2.82
C ALA A 78 -9.64 -4.46 -2.54
N ILE A 79 -10.86 -4.22 -2.05
CA ILE A 79 -11.85 -5.26 -1.78
C ILE A 79 -12.27 -5.94 -3.08
N GLU A 80 -12.57 -5.16 -4.12
CA GLU A 80 -12.99 -5.70 -5.41
C GLU A 80 -11.87 -6.53 -6.05
N MET A 81 -10.62 -6.06 -5.99
CA MET A 81 -9.49 -6.82 -6.50
C MET A 81 -9.27 -8.13 -5.72
N ALA A 82 -9.42 -8.13 -4.40
CA ALA A 82 -9.33 -9.35 -3.61
C ALA A 82 -10.43 -10.36 -3.96
N LYS A 83 -11.65 -9.91 -4.27
CA LYS A 83 -12.73 -10.78 -4.78
C LYS A 83 -12.38 -11.38 -6.14
N ARG A 84 -11.89 -10.55 -7.07
CA ARG A 84 -11.46 -10.98 -8.39
C ARG A 84 -10.32 -11.99 -8.33
N LEU A 85 -9.33 -11.80 -7.47
CA LEU A 85 -8.27 -12.78 -7.23
C LEU A 85 -8.82 -14.14 -6.81
N ALA A 86 -9.84 -14.17 -5.97
CA ALA A 86 -10.47 -15.43 -5.57
C ALA A 86 -11.27 -16.08 -6.70
N SER A 87 -12.07 -15.30 -7.45
CA SER A 87 -12.98 -15.83 -8.48
C SER A 87 -12.32 -16.11 -9.84
N GLU A 88 -11.32 -15.32 -10.21
CA GLU A 88 -10.65 -15.39 -11.52
C GLU A 88 -9.35 -16.22 -11.44
N GLU A 89 -8.62 -16.13 -10.33
CA GLU A 89 -7.27 -16.72 -10.20
C GLU A 89 -7.17 -17.81 -9.12
N GLY A 90 -8.24 -18.06 -8.35
CA GLY A 90 -8.25 -19.04 -7.26
C GLY A 90 -7.41 -18.66 -6.05
N ILE A 91 -7.05 -17.38 -5.90
CA ILE A 91 -6.23 -16.86 -4.79
C ILE A 91 -7.14 -16.15 -3.79
N PHE A 92 -7.50 -16.85 -2.71
CA PHE A 92 -8.31 -16.25 -1.64
C PHE A 92 -7.43 -15.56 -0.59
N CYS A 93 -7.30 -14.23 -0.69
CA CYS A 93 -6.42 -13.39 0.12
C CYS A 93 -7.14 -12.25 0.86
N GLY A 94 -6.44 -11.59 1.79
CA GLY A 94 -6.94 -10.40 2.48
C GLY A 94 -6.97 -9.12 1.63
N ILE A 95 -7.58 -8.06 2.17
CA ILE A 95 -7.86 -6.81 1.46
C ILE A 95 -6.57 -6.07 1.06
N SER A 96 -5.54 -6.05 1.91
CA SER A 96 -4.25 -5.42 1.56
C SER A 96 -3.52 -6.13 0.40
N SER A 97 -3.78 -7.43 0.21
CA SER A 97 -3.29 -8.16 -0.97
C SER A 97 -4.02 -7.75 -2.24
N GLY A 98 -5.33 -7.49 -2.15
CA GLY A 98 -6.09 -6.88 -3.24
C GLY A 98 -5.58 -5.49 -3.61
N SER A 99 -5.26 -4.65 -2.62
CA SER A 99 -4.62 -3.34 -2.83
C SER A 99 -3.29 -3.47 -3.58
N ASN A 100 -2.42 -4.40 -3.16
CA ASN A 100 -1.16 -4.70 -3.85
C ASN A 100 -1.35 -5.04 -5.33
N VAL A 101 -2.28 -5.95 -5.66
CA VAL A 101 -2.51 -6.34 -7.06
C VAL A 101 -3.17 -5.22 -7.86
N ALA A 102 -4.09 -4.46 -7.27
CA ALA A 102 -4.68 -3.30 -7.91
C ALA A 102 -3.61 -2.24 -8.24
N GLY A 103 -2.72 -1.95 -7.29
CA GLY A 103 -1.56 -1.08 -7.48
C GLY A 103 -0.62 -1.59 -8.58
N ALA A 104 -0.36 -2.90 -8.62
CA ALA A 104 0.49 -3.50 -9.66
C ALA A 104 -0.11 -3.34 -11.07
N ILE A 105 -1.42 -3.50 -11.20
CA ILE A 105 -2.14 -3.30 -12.47
C ILE A 105 -2.09 -1.82 -12.89
N LYS A 106 -2.30 -0.88 -11.97
CA LYS A 106 -2.17 0.57 -12.26
C LYS A 106 -0.76 0.91 -12.71
N LEU A 107 0.25 0.41 -12.02
CA LEU A 107 1.65 0.60 -12.37
C LEU A 107 1.97 0.04 -13.76
N ALA A 108 1.50 -1.17 -14.07
CA ALA A 108 1.67 -1.80 -15.39
C ALA A 108 1.03 -0.98 -16.53
N LYS A 109 -0.13 -0.38 -16.28
CA LYS A 109 -0.82 0.48 -17.26
C LYS A 109 -0.07 1.79 -17.51
N LYS A 110 0.50 2.39 -16.46
CA LYS A 110 1.23 3.67 -16.55
C LYS A 110 2.62 3.48 -17.16
N HIS A 111 3.30 2.39 -16.82
CA HIS A 111 4.68 2.10 -17.21
C HIS A 111 4.77 0.80 -18.00
N SER A 112 4.37 0.86 -19.26
CA SER A 112 4.35 -0.29 -20.17
C SER A 112 5.75 -0.88 -20.47
N GLU A 113 6.82 -0.12 -20.19
CA GLU A 113 8.21 -0.55 -20.33
C GLU A 113 8.70 -1.45 -19.18
N LEU A 114 7.94 -1.53 -18.08
CA LEU A 114 8.24 -2.44 -16.98
C LEU A 114 7.99 -3.90 -17.41
N LYS A 115 9.10 -4.62 -17.64
CA LYS A 115 9.05 -6.05 -18.02
C LYS A 115 8.46 -6.97 -16.94
N THR A 116 8.65 -6.64 -15.67
CA THR A 116 8.24 -7.48 -14.54
C THR A 116 7.91 -6.62 -13.35
N ILE A 117 6.75 -6.88 -12.76
CA ILE A 117 6.25 -6.25 -11.54
C ILE A 117 5.97 -7.38 -10.54
N VAL A 118 6.53 -7.28 -9.34
CA VAL A 118 6.33 -8.25 -8.26
C VAL A 118 5.65 -7.55 -7.09
N THR A 119 4.69 -8.23 -6.46
CA THR A 119 4.01 -7.76 -5.26
C THR A 119 3.72 -8.90 -4.29
N MET A 120 3.11 -8.58 -3.14
CA MET A 120 2.86 -9.51 -2.04
C MET A 120 1.39 -9.89 -1.93
N ILE A 121 1.13 -11.16 -1.67
CA ILE A 121 -0.11 -11.63 -1.05
C ILE A 121 0.18 -11.77 0.45
N ASN A 122 -0.34 -10.84 1.23
CA ASN A 122 0.08 -10.63 2.62
C ASN A 122 -0.46 -11.71 3.57
N ASP A 123 -1.71 -12.15 3.36
CA ASP A 123 -2.35 -13.19 4.16
C ASP A 123 -3.56 -13.83 3.45
N THR A 124 -4.13 -14.84 4.11
CA THR A 124 -5.30 -15.58 3.61
C THR A 124 -6.61 -14.84 3.87
N GLY A 125 -7.53 -14.93 2.90
CA GLY A 125 -8.88 -14.37 3.00
C GLY A 125 -9.74 -15.00 4.09
N GLN A 126 -9.36 -16.18 4.62
CA GLN A 126 -10.13 -16.87 5.69
C GLN A 126 -10.27 -16.05 6.97
N ARG A 127 -9.39 -15.07 7.19
CA ARG A 127 -9.44 -14.17 8.36
C ARG A 127 -10.47 -13.04 8.20
N TYR A 128 -11.09 -12.92 7.02
CA TYR A 128 -11.91 -11.78 6.62
C TYR A 128 -13.39 -12.13 6.42
N TYR A 129 -13.86 -13.30 6.89
CA TYR A 129 -15.28 -13.68 6.79
C TYR A 129 -16.24 -12.70 7.48
N SER A 130 -15.76 -11.96 8.46
CA SER A 130 -16.54 -10.95 9.20
C SER A 130 -16.27 -9.52 8.71
N THR A 131 -15.79 -9.32 7.48
CA THR A 131 -15.50 -7.99 6.93
C THR A 131 -16.24 -7.76 5.59
N PRO A 132 -16.21 -6.52 5.05
CA PRO A 132 -16.83 -6.21 3.76
C PRO A 132 -16.31 -7.04 2.59
N LEU A 133 -15.12 -7.64 2.70
CA LEU A 133 -14.61 -8.58 1.70
C LEU A 133 -15.59 -9.75 1.47
N CYS A 134 -16.20 -10.26 2.54
CA CYS A 134 -17.17 -11.34 2.50
C CYS A 134 -18.62 -10.85 2.64
N GLY A 135 -18.88 -9.59 2.32
CA GLY A 135 -20.24 -9.01 2.32
C GLY A 135 -20.77 -8.65 3.71
N VAL A 136 -19.92 -8.62 4.74
CA VAL A 136 -20.31 -8.20 6.09
C VAL A 136 -20.02 -6.71 6.26
N GLU A 137 -21.07 -5.91 6.29
CA GLU A 137 -20.96 -4.48 6.61
C GLU A 137 -20.66 -4.29 8.10
N LYS A 138 -19.77 -3.34 8.41
CA LYS A 138 -19.51 -2.89 9.77
C LYS A 138 -19.84 -1.41 9.85
N GLU A 139 -20.81 -1.07 10.68
CA GLU A 139 -20.93 0.29 11.18
C GLU A 139 -19.86 0.49 12.25
N LEU A 140 -18.87 1.33 11.93
CA LEU A 140 -17.85 1.74 12.88
C LEU A 140 -18.14 3.20 13.24
N GLU A 141 -18.41 3.44 14.52
CA GLU A 141 -18.43 4.80 15.04
C GLU A 141 -16.97 5.24 15.21
N ILE A 142 -16.54 6.15 14.34
CA ILE A 142 -15.16 6.65 14.33
C ILE A 142 -15.16 8.00 15.03
N PRO A 143 -14.58 8.10 16.23
CA PRO A 143 -14.56 9.36 16.94
C PRO A 143 -13.74 10.39 16.17
N GLU A 144 -14.27 11.61 16.07
CA GLU A 144 -13.48 12.75 15.61
C GLU A 144 -12.35 13.00 16.60
N ARG A 145 -11.11 12.98 16.10
CA ARG A 145 -9.91 13.29 16.87
C ARG A 145 -8.92 13.99 15.97
N GLU A 146 -8.21 14.97 16.54
CA GLU A 146 -7.04 15.51 15.86
C GLU A 146 -5.99 14.41 15.68
N HIS A 147 -5.34 14.41 14.52
CA HIS A 147 -4.27 13.48 14.21
C HIS A 147 -3.03 14.26 13.75
N PRO A 148 -2.38 15.03 14.65
CA PRO A 148 -1.19 15.77 14.28
C PRO A 148 -0.07 14.79 13.89
N MET A 149 0.63 15.11 12.80
CA MET A 149 1.85 14.38 12.44
C MET A 149 2.94 14.65 13.47
N ASP A 150 3.66 13.62 13.86
CA ASP A 150 4.84 13.77 14.70
C ASP A 150 6.01 14.41 13.93
N GLU A 151 6.97 14.98 14.66
CA GLU A 151 8.12 15.66 14.06
C GLU A 151 8.95 14.74 13.14
N TYR A 152 9.05 13.45 13.45
CA TYR A 152 9.80 12.51 12.61
C TYR A 152 9.08 12.32 11.26
N THR A 153 7.76 12.10 11.28
CA THR A 153 6.95 12.03 10.05
C THR A 153 7.11 13.29 9.21
N ILE A 154 6.98 14.49 9.81
CA ILE A 154 7.11 15.76 9.08
C ILE A 154 8.50 15.88 8.42
N ASN A 155 9.56 15.59 9.19
CA ASN A 155 10.93 15.72 8.72
C ASN A 155 11.25 14.72 7.60
N GLU A 156 10.74 13.50 7.68
CA GLU A 156 10.93 12.48 6.65
C GLU A 156 10.18 12.82 5.36
N LEU A 157 8.92 13.26 5.45
CA LEU A 157 8.16 13.65 4.25
C LEU A 157 8.76 14.90 3.58
N ASN A 158 9.24 15.87 4.35
CA ASN A 158 9.92 17.06 3.80
C ASN A 158 11.19 16.72 2.99
N LYS A 159 11.82 15.56 3.23
CA LYS A 159 13.03 15.15 2.52
C LYS A 159 12.75 14.44 1.20
N TYR A 160 11.67 13.67 1.13
CA TYR A 160 11.51 12.65 0.08
C TYR A 160 10.22 12.76 -0.73
N GLN A 161 9.17 13.40 -0.20
CA GLN A 161 7.84 13.38 -0.82
C GLN A 161 7.82 13.99 -2.22
N ASP A 162 8.56 15.08 -2.43
CA ASP A 162 8.58 15.83 -3.70
C ASP A 162 9.22 15.04 -4.85
N ASP A 163 10.04 14.01 -4.54
CA ASP A 163 10.72 13.18 -5.54
C ASP A 163 9.88 11.98 -6.00
N TRP A 164 8.75 11.72 -5.36
CA TRP A 164 7.96 10.53 -5.60
C TRP A 164 6.99 10.69 -6.76
N GLU A 165 6.97 9.66 -7.60
CA GLU A 165 5.86 9.47 -8.52
C GLU A 165 4.63 8.93 -7.78
N ILE A 166 3.47 9.55 -8.00
CA ILE A 166 2.19 9.03 -7.50
C ILE A 166 1.47 8.24 -8.61
N ILE A 167 1.11 6.99 -8.29
CA ILE A 167 0.32 6.08 -9.12
C ILE A 167 -1.10 6.06 -8.56
N GLU A 168 -2.01 6.79 -9.20
CA GLU A 168 -3.44 6.84 -8.84
C GLU A 168 -4.29 5.76 -9.53
#